data_AF-A0A2E2B5G3-F1
#
_entry.id   AF-A0A2E2B5G3-F1
#
_cell.length_a   1.000
_cell.length_b   1.000
_cell.length_c   1.000
_cell.angle_alpha   90.00
_cell.angle_beta   90.00
_cell.angle_gamma   90.00
#
_symmetry.space_group_name_H-M   'P 1'
#
loop_
_entity.id
_entity.type
_entity.pdbx_description
1 polymer ?
#
loop_
_entity_poly.entity_id
_entity_poly.type
_entity_poly.pdbx_seq_one_letter_code
_entity_poly.pdbx_strand_id
1 'polypeptide(L)'
;MKSKVKALVVEDDLQIQEEIMDVLHLLGHEHDWAESQQQARDLIEQNTYQYVLADLEIPARTGRGFANIEYGKLLIEQIQQINGRGITPVIVMTGHHDKGLNMVMDLMGNGAMDFISKPFGDGTIGKSLPQTIRNVLKMHRKSLPKGTCIGDPPKPFEGGTLAFYPNHIELAGETILESQHPGHAPGNGWLILHALSKPQKNGKRPRLSAPRLAKAIDSSGQLSDGAINSCVHTLRTRIAQILLEESRLTVSRNDVIANKGKGYHLADWLTIERYDENACPTEPTSQAPVPPANTTSTQCTLMDDAHSPLTERQLWILDQLRNGMQLTRKMVEDQFAIGDKQAKRELTGLTNRGMVSFIRKPRPGYYVLKTRISQRA
;
A
#
# COMPACT_ATOMS: atom_id res chain seq x y z
N MET A 1 -19.10 -16.29 15.12
CA MET A 1 -17.95 -16.68 15.97
C MET A 1 -17.12 -15.42 16.23
N LYS A 2 -16.74 -15.11 17.48
CA LYS A 2 -15.73 -14.07 17.72
C LYS A 2 -14.41 -14.56 17.11
N SER A 3 -13.74 -13.77 16.28
CA SER A 3 -12.40 -14.13 15.85
C SER A 3 -11.48 -14.13 17.07
N LYS A 4 -10.67 -15.17 17.23
CA LYS A 4 -9.63 -15.19 18.26
C LYS A 4 -8.55 -14.17 17.89
N VAL A 5 -7.96 -13.55 18.91
CA VAL A 5 -6.81 -12.68 18.74
C VAL A 5 -5.61 -13.57 18.38
N LYS A 6 -4.90 -13.22 17.31
CA LYS A 6 -3.72 -13.89 16.78
C LYS A 6 -2.53 -12.94 16.79
N ALA A 7 -1.44 -13.39 17.41
CA ALA A 7 -0.17 -12.66 17.48
C ALA A 7 0.85 -13.23 16.48
N LEU A 8 1.76 -12.38 16.00
CA LEU A 8 3.03 -12.85 15.49
C LEU A 8 4.07 -12.68 16.58
N VAL A 9 4.82 -13.73 16.88
CA VAL A 9 5.95 -13.66 17.83
C VAL A 9 7.25 -13.88 17.06
N VAL A 10 8.18 -12.95 17.22
CA VAL A 10 9.49 -12.98 16.57
C VAL A 10 10.57 -13.05 17.64
N GLU A 11 11.15 -14.22 17.81
CA GLU A 11 12.06 -14.55 18.90
C GLU A 11 12.83 -15.85 18.57
N ASP A 12 14.14 -15.86 18.74
CA ASP A 12 15.01 -17.00 18.44
C ASP A 12 15.46 -17.78 19.69
N ASP A 13 15.30 -17.22 20.90
CA ASP A 13 15.64 -17.90 22.15
C ASP A 13 14.50 -18.81 22.64
N LEU A 14 14.73 -20.13 22.61
CA LEU A 14 13.82 -21.19 23.05
C LEU A 14 13.26 -20.98 24.47
N GLN A 15 14.07 -20.49 25.41
CA GLN A 15 13.67 -20.31 26.80
C GLN A 15 12.63 -19.17 26.93
N ILE A 16 12.80 -18.12 26.13
CA ILE A 16 11.88 -16.99 26.11
C ILE A 16 10.57 -17.38 25.41
N GLN A 17 10.61 -18.29 24.45
CA GLN A 17 9.40 -18.78 23.77
C GLN A 17 8.44 -19.45 24.74
N GLU A 18 8.94 -20.29 25.66
CA GLU A 18 8.12 -20.96 26.65
C GLU A 18 7.37 -19.94 27.54
N GLU A 19 8.09 -18.91 28.00
CA GLU A 19 7.51 -17.83 28.81
C GLU A 19 6.43 -17.04 28.04
N ILE A 20 6.69 -16.71 26.77
CA ILE A 20 5.70 -16.02 25.93
C ILE A 20 4.48 -16.92 25.68
N MET A 21 4.69 -18.21 25.41
CA MET A 21 3.62 -19.15 25.13
C MET A 21 2.63 -19.26 26.31
N ASP A 22 3.15 -19.36 27.54
CA ASP A 22 2.32 -19.36 28.75
C ASP A 22 1.49 -18.08 28.89
N VAL A 23 2.09 -16.92 28.59
CA VAL A 23 1.40 -15.63 28.60
C VAL A 23 0.30 -15.56 27.54
N LEU A 24 0.58 -16.01 26.31
CA LEU A 24 -0.41 -16.01 25.23
C LEU A 24 -1.55 -16.99 25.49
N HIS A 25 -1.26 -18.16 26.06
CA HIS A 25 -2.25 -19.13 26.49
C HIS A 25 -3.17 -18.55 27.57
N LEU A 26 -2.60 -17.89 28.59
CA LEU A 26 -3.34 -17.20 29.63
C LEU A 26 -4.29 -16.12 29.06
N LEU A 27 -3.87 -15.43 28.00
CA LEU A 27 -4.69 -14.42 27.32
C LEU A 27 -5.73 -15.02 26.35
N GLY A 28 -5.64 -16.32 26.04
CA GLY A 28 -6.48 -16.98 25.05
C GLY A 28 -6.19 -16.55 23.61
N HIS A 29 -4.95 -16.11 23.34
CA HIS A 29 -4.51 -15.66 22.02
C HIS A 29 -3.86 -16.80 21.24
N GLU A 30 -4.16 -16.90 19.94
CA GLU A 30 -3.42 -17.72 18.99
C GLU A 30 -2.13 -17.01 18.59
N HIS A 31 -1.17 -17.75 18.04
CA HIS A 31 0.08 -17.15 17.57
C HIS A 31 0.70 -17.96 16.44
N ASP A 32 1.48 -17.26 15.61
CA ASP A 32 2.48 -17.87 14.74
C ASP A 32 3.88 -17.45 15.21
N TRP A 33 4.86 -18.29 14.93
CA TRP A 33 6.23 -18.13 15.40
C TRP A 33 7.20 -17.82 14.25
N ALA A 34 8.12 -16.87 14.50
CA ALA A 34 9.25 -16.57 13.63
C ALA A 34 10.55 -16.52 14.42
N GLU A 35 11.58 -17.20 13.93
CA GLU A 35 12.92 -17.21 14.53
C GLU A 35 13.88 -16.24 13.84
N SER A 36 13.41 -15.50 12.82
CA SER A 36 14.25 -14.57 12.07
C SER A 36 13.44 -13.46 11.40
N GLN A 37 14.14 -12.40 11.01
CA GLN A 37 13.57 -11.29 10.25
C GLN A 37 12.87 -11.78 8.98
N GLN A 38 13.52 -12.67 8.22
CA GLN A 38 12.94 -13.19 6.97
C GLN A 38 11.63 -13.96 7.20
N GLN A 39 11.61 -14.86 8.19
CA GLN A 39 10.42 -15.65 8.50
C GLN A 39 9.27 -14.77 8.99
N ALA A 40 9.57 -13.78 9.83
CA ALA A 40 8.57 -12.81 10.30
C ALA A 40 7.95 -12.05 9.13
N ARG A 41 8.78 -11.60 8.18
CA ARG A 41 8.31 -10.93 6.97
C ARG A 41 7.40 -11.83 6.13
N ASP A 42 7.81 -13.06 5.87
CA ASP A 42 7.02 -14.00 5.07
C ASP A 42 5.64 -14.27 5.72
N LEU A 43 5.60 -14.37 7.05
CA LEU A 43 4.36 -14.55 7.81
C LEU A 43 3.45 -13.33 7.75
N ILE A 44 4.00 -12.11 7.83
CA ILE A 44 3.22 -10.86 7.71
C ILE A 44 2.65 -10.69 6.30
N GLU A 45 3.38 -11.09 5.26
CA GLU A 45 2.89 -11.02 3.87
C GLU A 45 1.73 -12.02 3.62
N GLN A 46 1.66 -13.11 4.38
CA GLN A 46 0.69 -14.21 4.17
C GLN A 46 -0.50 -14.18 5.13
N ASN A 47 -0.36 -13.53 6.29
CA ASN A 47 -1.34 -13.60 7.37
C ASN A 47 -1.64 -12.21 7.95
N THR A 48 -2.76 -12.11 8.66
CA THR A 48 -3.11 -10.90 9.41
C THR A 48 -3.00 -11.15 10.91
N TYR A 49 -2.35 -10.22 11.62
CA TYR A 49 -2.12 -10.31 13.06
C TYR A 49 -2.73 -9.09 13.76
N GLN A 50 -3.19 -9.28 15.00
CA GLN A 50 -3.73 -8.17 15.80
C GLN A 50 -2.64 -7.39 16.52
N TYR A 51 -1.47 -7.99 16.72
CA TYR A 51 -0.27 -7.36 17.21
C TYR A 51 0.95 -8.23 16.91
N VAL A 52 2.14 -7.63 17.00
CA VAL A 52 3.41 -8.33 16.87
C VAL A 52 4.21 -8.17 18.15
N LEU A 53 4.76 -9.26 18.68
CA LEU A 53 5.82 -9.25 19.67
C LEU A 53 7.14 -9.45 18.92
N ALA A 54 7.99 -8.44 18.90
CA ALA A 54 9.24 -8.50 18.14
C ALA A 54 10.43 -8.33 19.07
N ASP A 55 11.28 -9.35 19.16
CA ASP A 55 12.62 -9.15 19.71
C ASP A 55 13.46 -8.26 18.79
N LEU A 56 14.33 -7.45 19.39
CA LEU A 56 15.27 -6.63 18.64
C LEU A 56 16.43 -7.46 18.14
N GLU A 57 16.97 -8.33 18.98
CA GLU A 57 18.19 -9.06 18.69
C GLU A 57 17.84 -10.40 18.05
N ILE A 58 17.43 -10.34 16.78
CA ILE A 58 17.11 -11.52 15.98
C ILE A 58 18.09 -11.72 14.84
N PRO A 59 18.28 -12.94 14.34
CA PRO A 59 19.06 -13.17 13.13
C PRO A 59 18.28 -12.75 11.88
N ALA A 60 19.02 -12.40 10.82
CA ALA A 60 18.42 -12.12 9.52
C ALA A 60 17.70 -13.35 8.92
N ARG A 61 18.24 -14.56 9.17
CA ARG A 61 17.71 -15.84 8.68
C ARG A 61 17.81 -16.91 9.76
N THR A 62 16.82 -17.80 9.80
CA THR A 62 16.79 -18.92 10.75
C THR A 62 18.04 -19.81 10.62
N GLY A 63 18.69 -20.10 11.75
CA GLY A 63 19.86 -20.96 11.84
C GLY A 63 21.11 -20.46 11.08
N ARG A 64 21.13 -19.20 10.59
CA ARG A 64 22.28 -18.62 9.88
C ARG A 64 22.48 -17.14 10.20
N GLY A 65 23.74 -16.78 10.45
CA GLY A 65 24.12 -15.41 10.77
C GLY A 65 24.13 -15.15 12.27
N PHE A 66 24.39 -13.90 12.64
CA PHE A 66 24.37 -13.45 14.03
C PHE A 66 23.10 -12.67 14.30
N ALA A 67 22.56 -12.81 15.50
CA ALA A 67 21.50 -11.94 15.98
C ALA A 67 22.00 -10.50 16.07
N ASN A 68 21.17 -9.54 15.63
CA ASN A 68 21.55 -8.14 15.64
C ASN A 68 20.31 -7.24 15.76
N ILE A 69 20.40 -6.24 16.64
CA ILE A 69 19.37 -5.22 16.88
C ILE A 69 18.90 -4.53 15.59
N GLU A 70 19.80 -4.31 14.64
CA GLU A 70 19.47 -3.66 13.38
C GLU A 70 18.48 -4.48 12.54
N TYR A 71 18.50 -5.81 12.64
CA TYR A 71 17.51 -6.66 11.97
C TYR A 71 16.11 -6.50 12.59
N GLY A 72 16.02 -6.40 13.91
CA GLY A 72 14.77 -6.11 14.60
C GLY A 72 14.23 -4.71 14.27
N LYS A 73 15.09 -3.69 14.21
CA LYS A 73 14.68 -2.33 13.79
C LYS A 73 14.12 -2.31 12.37
N LEU A 74 14.85 -2.91 11.42
CA LEU A 74 14.41 -3.02 10.03
C LEU A 74 13.12 -3.82 9.91
N LEU A 75 12.95 -4.86 10.73
CA LEU A 75 11.70 -5.61 10.78
C LEU A 75 10.53 -4.68 11.13
N ILE A 76 10.63 -3.90 12.22
CA ILE A 76 9.56 -2.99 12.65
C ILE A 76 9.15 -2.05 11.51
N GLU A 77 10.12 -1.44 10.82
CA GLU A 77 9.86 -0.59 9.65
C GLU A 77 9.13 -1.35 8.52
N GLN A 78 9.55 -2.58 8.23
CA GLN A 78 8.91 -3.45 7.23
C GLN A 78 7.47 -3.77 7.60
N ILE A 79 7.16 -4.05 8.88
CA ILE A 79 5.78 -4.30 9.35
C ILE A 79 4.91 -3.09 9.03
N GLN A 80 5.41 -1.88 9.31
CA GLN A 80 4.67 -0.64 9.06
C GLN A 80 4.52 -0.35 7.55
N GLN A 81 5.49 -0.72 6.73
CA GLN A 81 5.42 -0.56 5.28
C GLN A 81 4.44 -1.54 4.62
N ILE A 82 4.42 -2.79 5.08
CA ILE A 82 3.55 -3.84 4.51
C ILE A 82 2.10 -3.61 4.92
N ASN A 83 1.85 -3.36 6.21
CA ASN A 83 0.48 -3.26 6.73
C ASN A 83 -0.09 -1.84 6.73
N GLY A 84 0.73 -0.81 6.47
CA GLY A 84 0.38 0.57 6.72
C GLY A 84 0.70 1.02 8.15
N ARG A 85 1.19 2.26 8.27
CA ARG A 85 1.69 2.79 9.54
C ARG A 85 0.60 2.83 10.60
N GLY A 86 0.84 2.18 11.73
CA GLY A 86 -0.04 2.14 12.89
C GLY A 86 -1.23 1.20 12.76
N ILE A 87 -1.32 0.39 11.70
CA ILE A 87 -2.41 -0.60 11.51
C ILE A 87 -2.16 -1.88 12.32
N THR A 88 -0.90 -2.33 12.39
CA THR A 88 -0.51 -3.47 13.21
C THR A 88 0.39 -2.97 14.34
N PRO A 89 -0.05 -3.04 15.60
CA PRO A 89 0.73 -2.54 16.72
C PRO A 89 1.88 -3.50 17.00
N VAL A 90 3.09 -2.95 17.06
CA VAL A 90 4.32 -3.71 17.36
C VAL A 90 4.75 -3.42 18.78
N ILE A 91 4.96 -4.48 19.56
CA ILE A 91 5.51 -4.44 20.91
C ILE A 91 6.92 -4.98 20.84
N VAL A 92 7.88 -4.13 21.19
CA VAL A 92 9.29 -4.51 21.14
C VAL A 92 9.71 -5.20 22.43
N MET A 93 10.39 -6.33 22.30
CA MET A 93 11.02 -7.05 23.42
C MET A 93 12.52 -6.76 23.38
N THR A 94 13.13 -6.46 24.52
CA THR A 94 14.58 -6.14 24.56
C THR A 94 15.23 -6.52 25.89
N GLY A 95 16.41 -7.15 25.86
CA GLY A 95 17.22 -7.39 27.06
C GLY A 95 18.06 -6.19 27.52
N HIS A 96 18.08 -5.11 26.72
CA HIS A 96 18.99 -3.97 26.90
C HIS A 96 18.42 -2.90 27.82
N HIS A 97 18.36 -3.18 29.12
CA HIS A 97 17.92 -2.25 30.17
C HIS A 97 18.77 -0.96 30.24
N ASP A 98 19.97 -1.01 29.70
CA ASP A 98 21.07 -0.06 29.82
C ASP A 98 21.22 0.90 28.63
N LYS A 99 20.59 0.61 27.47
CA LYS A 99 20.73 1.41 26.23
C LYS A 99 19.86 2.68 26.15
N GLY A 100 19.10 2.99 27.21
CA GLY A 100 18.57 4.33 27.50
C GLY A 100 17.39 4.82 26.64
N LEU A 101 17.05 6.09 26.86
CA LEU A 101 15.87 6.80 26.30
C LEU A 101 15.96 7.02 24.78
N ASN A 102 17.17 7.13 24.22
CA ASN A 102 17.39 7.33 22.78
C ASN A 102 16.96 6.11 21.95
N MET A 103 17.25 4.89 22.43
CA MET A 103 16.83 3.67 21.74
C MET A 103 15.30 3.56 21.72
N VAL A 104 14.64 3.90 22.83
CA VAL A 104 13.16 3.92 22.90
C VAL A 104 12.58 4.92 21.91
N MET A 105 13.13 6.14 21.83
CA MET A 105 12.68 7.14 20.87
C MET A 105 12.82 6.69 19.42
N ASP A 106 13.94 6.05 19.08
CA ASP A 106 14.20 5.49 17.74
C ASP A 106 13.16 4.41 17.39
N LEU A 107 12.91 3.47 18.30
CA LEU A 107 11.93 2.40 18.10
C LEU A 107 10.50 2.91 17.93
N MET A 108 10.11 3.91 18.73
CA MET A 108 8.80 4.55 18.60
C MET A 108 8.71 5.31 17.26
N GLY A 109 9.80 5.95 16.82
CA GLY A 109 9.90 6.59 15.50
C GLY A 109 9.68 5.61 14.35
N ASN A 110 10.24 4.41 14.47
CA ASN A 110 10.16 3.31 13.49
C ASN A 110 8.78 2.62 13.49
N GLY A 111 7.92 2.93 14.45
CA GLY A 111 6.52 2.49 14.51
C GLY A 111 6.23 1.41 15.55
N ALA A 112 7.12 1.19 16.51
CA ALA A 112 6.76 0.49 17.73
C ALA A 112 5.71 1.28 18.52
N MET A 113 4.78 0.57 19.16
CA MET A 113 3.73 1.18 19.98
C MET A 113 4.08 1.18 21.47
N ASP A 114 4.74 0.14 21.95
CA ASP A 114 5.29 0.05 23.30
C ASP A 114 6.48 -0.91 23.28
N PHE A 115 7.20 -0.97 24.39
CA PHE A 115 8.29 -1.90 24.58
C PHE A 115 8.19 -2.59 25.94
N ILE A 116 8.85 -3.73 26.05
CA ILE A 116 8.99 -4.48 27.28
C ILE A 116 10.40 -5.04 27.40
N SER A 117 10.94 -5.00 28.61
CA SER A 117 12.26 -5.53 28.91
C SER A 117 12.19 -7.02 29.27
N LYS A 118 13.16 -7.80 28.78
CA LYS A 118 13.39 -9.20 29.13
C LYS A 118 14.33 -9.26 30.34
N PRO A 119 14.08 -10.06 31.39
CA PRO A 119 13.01 -11.07 31.53
C PRO A 119 11.64 -10.45 31.88
N PHE A 120 10.54 -11.14 31.52
CA PHE A 120 9.19 -10.58 31.61
C PHE A 120 8.56 -10.71 33.00
N GLY A 121 9.14 -10.03 33.99
CA GLY A 121 8.48 -9.82 35.29
C GLY A 121 9.19 -10.43 36.49
N ASP A 122 10.37 -9.91 36.81
CA ASP A 122 11.09 -10.19 38.06
C ASP A 122 10.40 -9.62 39.32
N GLY A 123 9.24 -8.98 39.19
CA GLY A 123 8.48 -8.41 40.31
C GLY A 123 9.07 -7.12 40.90
N THR A 124 10.15 -6.59 40.32
CA THR A 124 10.92 -5.49 40.93
C THR A 124 11.11 -4.29 40.01
N ILE A 125 10.00 -3.69 39.54
CA ILE A 125 9.89 -2.31 38.94
C ILE A 125 9.54 -2.26 37.42
N GLY A 126 9.30 -3.39 36.74
CA GLY A 126 8.90 -3.43 35.32
C GLY A 126 7.41 -3.59 34.99
N LYS A 127 6.99 -3.25 33.75
CA LYS A 127 5.67 -3.63 33.19
C LYS A 127 5.67 -5.14 32.90
N SER A 128 4.60 -5.87 33.24
CA SER A 128 4.47 -7.29 32.87
C SER A 128 3.98 -7.47 31.42
N LEU A 129 4.42 -8.55 30.74
CA LEU A 129 4.04 -8.83 29.35
C LEU A 129 2.51 -8.90 29.14
N PRO A 130 1.71 -9.58 30.00
CA PRO A 130 0.26 -9.57 29.85
C PRO A 130 -0.33 -8.15 29.96
N GLN A 131 0.22 -7.30 30.83
CA GLN A 131 -0.29 -5.94 31.01
C GLN A 131 0.08 -5.05 29.82
N THR A 132 1.30 -5.18 29.29
CA THR A 132 1.76 -4.46 28.09
C THR A 132 0.89 -4.83 26.89
N ILE A 133 0.66 -6.12 26.63
CA ILE A 133 -0.21 -6.57 25.52
C ILE A 133 -1.61 -5.97 25.63
N ARG A 134 -2.25 -6.07 26.81
CA ARG A 134 -3.60 -5.49 27.02
C ARG A 134 -3.63 -3.99 26.83
N ASN A 135 -2.62 -3.28 27.33
CA ASN A 135 -2.52 -1.82 27.21
C ASN A 135 -2.35 -1.40 25.76
N VAL A 136 -1.45 -2.06 25.02
CA VAL A 136 -1.20 -1.80 23.60
C VAL A 136 -2.46 -2.05 22.79
N LEU A 137 -3.12 -3.21 22.96
CA LEU A 137 -4.37 -3.49 22.25
C LEU A 137 -5.47 -2.47 22.57
N LYS A 138 -5.56 -2.02 23.82
CA LYS A 138 -6.50 -0.98 24.24
C LYS A 138 -6.16 0.39 23.65
N MET A 139 -4.89 0.77 23.62
CA MET A 139 -4.41 2.04 23.04
C MET A 139 -4.58 2.04 21.53
N HIS A 140 -4.16 0.97 20.87
CA HIS A 140 -4.33 0.74 19.43
C HIS A 140 -5.81 0.84 19.02
N ARG A 141 -6.72 0.20 19.76
CA ARG A 141 -8.17 0.31 19.52
C ARG A 141 -8.70 1.74 19.68
N LYS A 142 -8.08 2.57 20.54
CA LYS A 142 -8.47 3.98 20.73
C LYS A 142 -7.86 4.90 19.67
N SER A 143 -6.68 4.57 19.15
CA SER A 143 -6.00 5.37 18.12
C SER A 143 -6.55 5.15 16.73
N LEU A 144 -7.17 3.99 16.48
CA LEU A 144 -7.85 3.71 15.22
C LEU A 144 -9.30 4.24 15.20
N PRO A 145 -9.77 4.78 14.06
CA PRO A 145 -11.19 5.05 13.85
C PRO A 145 -12.03 3.80 14.09
N LYS A 146 -13.26 3.97 14.58
CA LYS A 146 -14.19 2.83 14.76
C LYS A 146 -14.40 2.12 13.40
N GLY A 147 -14.24 0.80 13.37
CA GLY A 147 -14.48 -0.03 12.17
C GLY A 147 -13.24 -0.40 11.35
N THR A 148 -12.03 -0.04 11.81
CA THR A 148 -10.76 -0.34 11.10
C THR A 148 -10.18 -1.73 11.41
N CYS A 149 -10.55 -2.35 12.55
CA CYS A 149 -9.97 -3.62 12.99
C CYS A 149 -10.75 -4.86 12.51
N ILE A 150 -10.01 -5.95 12.27
CA ILE A 150 -10.57 -7.30 12.05
C ILE A 150 -11.36 -7.71 13.31
N GLY A 151 -12.69 -7.84 13.20
CA GLY A 151 -13.60 -8.19 14.30
C GLY A 151 -14.57 -7.10 14.73
N ASP A 152 -14.40 -5.85 14.28
CA ASP A 152 -15.43 -4.81 14.41
C ASP A 152 -16.53 -5.01 13.34
N PRO A 153 -17.78 -4.58 13.60
CA PRO A 153 -18.82 -4.61 12.57
C PRO A 153 -18.39 -3.70 11.40
N PRO A 154 -18.50 -4.17 10.14
CA PRO A 154 -18.07 -3.41 8.99
C PRO A 154 -18.83 -2.09 8.86
N LYS A 155 -18.12 -1.01 8.53
CA LYS A 155 -18.65 0.36 8.55
C LYS A 155 -19.64 0.56 7.39
N PRO A 156 -20.78 1.24 7.56
CA PRO A 156 -21.62 1.60 6.42
C PRO A 156 -20.86 2.47 5.41
N PHE A 157 -21.07 2.20 4.14
CA PHE A 157 -20.56 3.02 3.05
C PHE A 157 -21.23 4.40 3.09
N GLU A 158 -20.45 5.44 3.34
CA GLU A 158 -20.93 6.83 3.50
C GLU A 158 -20.70 7.70 2.25
N GLY A 159 -20.37 7.06 1.12
CA GLY A 159 -20.02 7.72 -0.13
C GLY A 159 -18.54 7.57 -0.48
N GLY A 160 -18.13 8.15 -1.60
CA GLY A 160 -16.77 8.05 -2.12
C GLY A 160 -16.65 8.49 -3.56
N THR A 161 -15.41 8.47 -4.06
CA THR A 161 -15.10 8.77 -5.46
C THR A 161 -15.29 7.53 -6.32
N LEU A 162 -16.10 7.65 -7.37
CA LEU A 162 -16.22 6.69 -8.47
C LEU A 162 -15.35 7.20 -9.62
N ALA A 163 -14.13 6.66 -9.74
CA ALA A 163 -13.15 7.07 -10.72
C ALA A 163 -13.18 6.16 -11.95
N PHE A 164 -13.28 6.77 -13.14
CA PHE A 164 -13.26 6.07 -14.41
C PHE A 164 -11.87 6.22 -15.04
N TYR A 165 -11.15 5.12 -15.13
CA TYR A 165 -9.90 5.02 -15.88
C TYR A 165 -10.16 4.38 -17.25
N PRO A 166 -9.19 4.46 -18.18
CA PRO A 166 -9.33 3.86 -19.51
C PRO A 166 -9.50 2.33 -19.43
N ASN A 167 -8.80 1.70 -18.48
CA ASN A 167 -8.71 0.25 -18.39
C ASN A 167 -9.45 -0.36 -17.19
N HIS A 168 -9.91 0.44 -16.23
CA HIS A 168 -10.63 -0.02 -15.05
C HIS A 168 -11.51 1.08 -14.44
N ILE A 169 -12.38 0.73 -13.50
CA ILE A 169 -13.22 1.66 -12.73
C ILE A 169 -12.98 1.37 -11.26
N GLU A 170 -12.73 2.43 -10.49
CA GLU A 170 -12.52 2.36 -9.05
C GLU A 170 -13.68 3.01 -8.28
N LEU A 171 -13.95 2.49 -7.10
CA LEU A 171 -14.86 3.10 -6.13
C LEU A 171 -14.17 3.16 -4.77
N ALA A 172 -14.07 4.36 -4.21
CA ALA A 172 -13.37 4.61 -2.94
C ALA A 172 -11.92 4.09 -2.90
N GLY A 173 -11.26 4.07 -4.06
CA GLY A 173 -9.88 3.58 -4.23
C GLY A 173 -9.76 2.10 -4.59
N GLU A 174 -10.86 1.35 -4.58
CA GLU A 174 -10.85 -0.08 -4.92
C GLU A 174 -11.31 -0.34 -6.35
N THR A 175 -10.64 -1.24 -7.07
CA THR A 175 -11.01 -1.61 -8.44
C THR A 175 -12.28 -2.47 -8.45
N ILE A 176 -13.39 -1.92 -8.94
CA ILE A 176 -14.68 -2.62 -8.99
C ILE A 176 -14.96 -3.30 -10.34
N LEU A 177 -14.38 -2.80 -11.43
CA LEU A 177 -14.49 -3.36 -12.77
C LEU A 177 -13.21 -3.12 -13.56
N GLU A 178 -12.80 -4.12 -14.32
CA GLU A 178 -11.73 -3.99 -15.32
C GLU A 178 -12.33 -4.01 -16.73
N SER A 179 -11.71 -3.27 -17.64
CA SER A 179 -12.00 -3.34 -19.07
C SER A 179 -11.52 -4.69 -19.61
N GLN A 180 -12.29 -5.30 -20.53
CA GLN A 180 -11.88 -6.56 -21.12
C GLN A 180 -10.65 -6.38 -22.03
N HIS A 181 -9.92 -7.48 -22.26
CA HIS A 181 -8.73 -7.53 -23.10
C HIS A 181 -8.95 -6.85 -24.48
N PRO A 182 -7.89 -6.27 -25.08
CA PRO A 182 -7.96 -5.69 -26.41
C PRO A 182 -8.59 -6.67 -27.42
N GLY A 183 -9.69 -6.26 -28.05
CA GLY A 183 -10.42 -7.06 -29.05
C GLY A 183 -11.71 -7.73 -28.56
N HIS A 184 -12.07 -7.58 -27.28
CA HIS A 184 -13.37 -8.05 -26.75
C HIS A 184 -14.31 -6.86 -26.49
N ALA A 185 -15.61 -7.08 -26.70
CA ALA A 185 -16.60 -6.05 -26.40
C ALA A 185 -16.67 -5.78 -24.89
N PRO A 186 -16.79 -4.51 -24.46
CA PRO A 186 -16.90 -4.18 -23.04
C PRO A 186 -18.14 -4.84 -22.43
N GLY A 187 -17.98 -5.41 -21.23
CA GLY A 187 -19.08 -6.05 -20.53
C GLY A 187 -20.21 -5.08 -20.19
N ASN A 188 -21.45 -5.58 -20.10
CA ASN A 188 -22.63 -4.77 -19.82
C ASN A 188 -22.49 -3.90 -18.55
N GLY A 189 -21.81 -4.39 -17.52
CA GLY A 189 -21.62 -3.64 -16.29
C GLY A 189 -20.79 -2.36 -16.47
N TRP A 190 -19.75 -2.43 -17.30
CA TRP A 190 -18.93 -1.29 -17.70
C TRP A 190 -19.79 -0.26 -18.44
N LEU A 191 -20.53 -0.71 -19.45
CA LEU A 191 -21.40 0.15 -20.26
C LEU A 191 -22.48 0.84 -19.41
N ILE A 192 -23.06 0.13 -18.44
CA ILE A 192 -24.07 0.68 -17.52
C ILE A 192 -23.48 1.80 -16.66
N LEU A 193 -22.32 1.61 -16.03
CA LEU A 193 -21.71 2.65 -15.20
C LEU A 193 -21.33 3.88 -16.02
N HIS A 194 -20.82 3.69 -17.24
CA HIS A 194 -20.57 4.80 -18.16
C HIS A 194 -21.84 5.53 -18.58
N ALA A 195 -22.93 4.81 -18.88
CA ALA A 195 -24.20 5.42 -19.24
C ALA A 195 -24.81 6.23 -18.09
N LEU A 196 -24.69 5.75 -16.85
CA LEU A 196 -25.20 6.43 -15.67
C LEU A 196 -24.30 7.58 -15.18
N SER A 197 -23.01 7.60 -15.57
CA SER A 197 -22.08 8.66 -15.17
C SER A 197 -22.09 9.87 -16.11
N LYS A 198 -22.51 9.70 -17.38
CA LYS A 198 -22.53 10.79 -18.37
C LYS A 198 -23.64 11.80 -18.05
N PRO A 199 -23.32 13.08 -17.75
CA PRO A 199 -24.34 14.08 -17.44
C PRO A 199 -25.25 14.33 -18.65
N GLN A 200 -26.53 14.63 -18.37
CA GLN A 200 -27.49 15.06 -19.38
C GLN A 200 -27.24 16.51 -19.80
N LYS A 201 -27.92 16.99 -20.85
CA LYS A 201 -27.82 18.39 -21.34
C LYS A 201 -28.05 19.47 -20.26
N ASN A 202 -28.71 19.11 -19.17
CA ASN A 202 -29.01 19.98 -18.02
C ASN A 202 -27.94 19.93 -16.91
N GLY A 203 -26.80 19.28 -17.15
CA GLY A 203 -25.72 19.10 -16.17
C GLY A 203 -26.01 18.08 -15.06
N LYS A 204 -27.25 17.55 -14.96
CA LYS A 204 -27.62 16.55 -13.97
C LYS A 204 -27.30 15.14 -14.45
N ARG A 205 -27.03 14.24 -13.51
CA ARG A 205 -26.85 12.82 -13.80
C ARG A 205 -28.17 12.17 -14.26
N PRO A 206 -28.11 11.25 -15.23
CA PRO A 206 -29.29 10.61 -15.79
C PRO A 206 -29.93 9.65 -14.79
N ARG A 207 -31.25 9.57 -14.85
CA ARG A 207 -32.05 8.55 -14.18
C ARG A 207 -32.77 7.75 -15.26
N LEU A 208 -32.41 6.49 -15.44
CA LEU A 208 -32.82 5.68 -16.59
C LEU A 208 -33.60 4.43 -16.14
N SER A 209 -34.76 4.19 -16.73
CA SER A 209 -35.46 2.91 -16.58
C SER A 209 -34.68 1.79 -17.28
N ALA A 210 -34.96 0.52 -16.94
CA ALA A 210 -34.29 -0.61 -17.59
C ALA A 210 -34.37 -0.57 -19.14
N PRO A 211 -35.54 -0.27 -19.76
CA PRO A 211 -35.62 -0.14 -21.23
C PRO A 211 -34.77 1.01 -21.78
N ARG A 212 -34.72 2.15 -21.08
CA ARG A 212 -33.93 3.30 -21.52
C ARG A 212 -32.43 3.05 -21.37
N LEU A 213 -32.04 2.28 -20.35
CA LEU A 213 -30.66 1.88 -20.13
C LEU A 213 -30.22 0.82 -21.16
N ALA A 214 -31.07 -0.16 -21.47
CA ALA A 214 -30.85 -1.12 -22.56
C ALA A 214 -30.60 -0.41 -23.89
N LYS A 215 -31.49 0.52 -24.27
CA LYS A 215 -31.33 1.32 -25.50
C LYS A 215 -30.09 2.21 -25.49
N ALA A 216 -29.63 2.66 -24.31
CA ALA A 216 -28.47 3.53 -24.19
C ALA A 216 -27.13 2.77 -24.33
N ILE A 217 -27.10 1.49 -23.97
CA ILE A 217 -25.89 0.65 -24.03
C ILE A 217 -25.86 -0.27 -25.25
N ASP A 218 -27.04 -0.63 -25.78
CA ASP A 218 -27.21 -1.46 -26.97
C ASP A 218 -28.21 -0.82 -27.94
N SER A 219 -27.68 -0.17 -28.97
CA SER A 219 -28.46 0.42 -30.05
C SER A 219 -29.11 -0.63 -30.97
N SER A 220 -28.68 -1.90 -30.92
CA SER A 220 -29.21 -2.99 -31.74
C SER A 220 -30.51 -3.58 -31.19
N GLY A 221 -30.87 -3.26 -29.94
CA GLY A 221 -32.12 -3.67 -29.30
C GLY A 221 -32.18 -5.16 -28.93
N GLN A 222 -31.04 -5.84 -28.88
CA GLN A 222 -30.94 -7.25 -28.49
C GLN A 222 -30.96 -7.44 -26.97
N LEU A 223 -30.59 -6.40 -26.20
CA LEU A 223 -30.57 -6.45 -24.76
C LEU A 223 -31.98 -6.30 -24.15
N SER A 224 -32.41 -7.31 -23.38
CA SER A 224 -33.69 -7.27 -22.67
C SER A 224 -33.62 -6.48 -21.36
N ASP A 225 -34.77 -5.97 -20.92
CA ASP A 225 -34.92 -5.32 -19.61
C ASP A 225 -34.50 -6.25 -18.45
N GLY A 226 -34.78 -7.54 -18.58
CA GLY A 226 -34.37 -8.58 -17.62
C GLY A 226 -32.85 -8.71 -17.53
N ALA A 227 -32.15 -8.63 -18.67
CA ALA A 227 -30.68 -8.67 -18.70
C ALA A 227 -30.06 -7.45 -18.00
N ILE A 228 -30.64 -6.25 -18.16
CA ILE A 228 -30.23 -5.06 -17.41
C ILE A 228 -30.44 -5.25 -15.91
N ASN A 229 -31.61 -5.72 -15.50
CA ASN A 229 -31.92 -5.91 -14.08
C ASN A 229 -30.96 -6.93 -13.43
N SER A 230 -30.69 -8.04 -14.13
CA SER A 230 -29.73 -9.04 -13.70
C SER A 230 -28.31 -8.46 -13.61
N CYS A 231 -27.87 -7.73 -14.63
CA CYS A 231 -26.54 -7.13 -14.64
C CYS A 231 -26.35 -6.10 -13.51
N VAL A 232 -27.34 -5.24 -13.25
CA VAL A 232 -27.28 -4.28 -12.13
C VAL A 232 -27.30 -4.99 -10.78
N HIS A 233 -28.05 -6.10 -10.66
CA HIS A 233 -28.00 -6.93 -9.46
C HIS A 233 -26.60 -7.49 -9.22
N THR A 234 -26.01 -8.13 -10.23
CA THR A 234 -24.63 -8.66 -10.17
C THR A 234 -23.61 -7.58 -9.86
N LEU A 235 -23.72 -6.39 -10.47
CA LEU A 235 -22.86 -5.25 -10.18
C LEU A 235 -22.94 -4.83 -8.71
N ARG A 236 -24.16 -4.66 -8.16
CA ARG A 236 -24.34 -4.28 -6.76
C ARG A 236 -23.74 -5.32 -5.82
N THR A 237 -23.96 -6.61 -6.09
CA THR A 237 -23.40 -7.71 -5.29
C THR A 237 -21.88 -7.69 -5.33
N ARG A 238 -21.28 -7.56 -6.52
CA ARG A 238 -19.82 -7.50 -6.68
C ARG A 238 -19.21 -6.29 -5.97
N ILE A 239 -19.81 -5.11 -6.11
CA ILE A 239 -19.33 -3.89 -5.44
C ILE A 239 -19.40 -4.04 -3.91
N ALA A 240 -20.51 -4.58 -3.39
CA ALA A 240 -20.66 -4.82 -1.96
C ALA A 240 -19.64 -5.83 -1.43
N GLN A 241 -19.33 -6.87 -2.22
CA GLN A 241 -18.31 -7.85 -1.88
C GLN A 241 -16.91 -7.22 -1.84
N ILE A 242 -16.48 -6.56 -2.91
CA ILE A 242 -15.15 -5.94 -3.02
C ILE A 242 -14.95 -4.91 -1.89
N LEU A 243 -15.91 -4.01 -1.68
CA LEU A 243 -15.78 -2.99 -0.64
C LEU A 243 -15.81 -3.59 0.78
N LEU A 244 -16.47 -4.73 0.99
CA LEU A 244 -16.44 -5.44 2.26
C LEU A 244 -15.11 -6.18 2.49
N GLU A 245 -14.56 -6.79 1.44
CA GLU A 245 -13.33 -7.59 1.49
C GLU A 245 -12.10 -6.68 1.60
N GLU A 246 -11.98 -5.69 0.71
CA GLU A 246 -10.80 -4.83 0.58
C GLU A 246 -10.84 -3.67 1.57
N SER A 247 -12.01 -3.06 1.81
CA SER A 247 -12.13 -1.84 2.64
C SER A 247 -13.02 -1.99 3.88
N ARG A 248 -13.56 -3.18 4.17
CA ARG A 248 -14.51 -3.45 5.28
C ARG A 248 -15.74 -2.51 5.34
N LEU A 249 -16.22 -2.09 4.17
CA LEU A 249 -17.41 -1.26 4.03
C LEU A 249 -18.65 -2.11 3.72
N THR A 250 -19.72 -1.94 4.48
CA THR A 250 -21.04 -2.46 4.14
C THR A 250 -21.75 -1.52 3.18
N VAL A 251 -22.05 -2.03 1.99
CA VAL A 251 -22.75 -1.29 0.94
C VAL A 251 -24.18 -1.80 0.87
N SER A 252 -25.15 -0.94 1.12
CA SER A 252 -26.56 -1.27 0.93
C SER A 252 -26.91 -1.31 -0.55
N ARG A 253 -28.00 -2.02 -0.88
CA ARG A 253 -28.47 -2.23 -2.27
C ARG A 253 -28.54 -0.96 -3.14
N ASN A 254 -28.79 0.21 -2.55
CA ASN A 254 -29.00 1.47 -3.27
C ASN A 254 -27.90 2.50 -3.07
N ASP A 255 -26.79 2.14 -2.41
CA ASP A 255 -25.79 3.13 -1.98
C ASP A 255 -24.88 3.59 -3.13
N VAL A 256 -24.71 2.75 -4.16
CA VAL A 256 -23.91 3.07 -5.35
C VAL A 256 -24.79 3.29 -6.57
N ILE A 257 -25.54 2.25 -6.96
CA ILE A 257 -26.56 2.32 -8.01
C ILE A 257 -27.92 2.29 -7.32
N ALA A 258 -28.62 3.43 -7.26
CA ALA A 258 -29.93 3.56 -6.64
C ALA A 258 -31.07 3.27 -7.63
N ASN A 259 -32.16 2.67 -7.14
CA ASN A 259 -33.41 2.54 -7.91
C ASN A 259 -34.61 2.83 -7.00
N LYS A 260 -34.81 4.12 -6.67
CA LYS A 260 -35.90 4.62 -5.82
C LYS A 260 -37.17 4.94 -6.63
N GLY A 261 -37.58 4.03 -7.53
CA GLY A 261 -38.79 4.18 -8.37
C GLY A 261 -38.67 5.18 -9.54
N LYS A 262 -37.56 5.91 -9.67
CA LYS A 262 -37.28 6.86 -10.76
C LYS A 262 -36.32 6.31 -11.82
N GLY A 263 -36.12 4.99 -11.84
CA GLY A 263 -35.09 4.31 -12.63
C GLY A 263 -33.72 4.26 -11.94
N TYR A 264 -32.79 3.55 -12.57
CA TYR A 264 -31.40 3.40 -12.16
C TYR A 264 -30.65 4.71 -12.30
N HIS A 265 -29.88 5.06 -11.27
CA HIS A 265 -29.00 6.22 -11.24
C HIS A 265 -27.86 6.00 -10.25
N LEU A 266 -26.74 6.67 -10.47
CA LEU A 266 -25.68 6.74 -9.46
C LEU A 266 -26.18 7.58 -8.28
N ALA A 267 -25.83 7.15 -7.06
CA ALA A 267 -26.26 7.84 -5.86
C ALA A 267 -25.69 9.26 -5.78
N ASP A 268 -26.48 10.19 -5.25
CA ASP A 268 -26.20 11.62 -5.38
C ASP A 268 -24.93 12.07 -4.62
N TRP A 269 -24.57 11.33 -3.57
CA TRP A 269 -23.37 11.53 -2.75
C TRP A 269 -22.05 10.97 -3.33
N LEU A 270 -22.08 10.35 -4.52
CA LEU A 270 -20.85 9.90 -5.18
C LEU A 270 -20.20 11.06 -5.94
N THR A 271 -18.90 11.22 -5.76
CA THR A 271 -18.06 12.08 -6.60
C THR A 271 -17.65 11.29 -7.84
N ILE A 272 -17.71 11.87 -9.04
CA ILE A 272 -17.32 11.19 -10.28
C ILE A 272 -16.07 11.84 -10.84
N GLU A 273 -15.02 11.05 -11.00
CA GLU A 273 -13.76 11.47 -11.60
C GLU A 273 -13.48 10.68 -12.89
N ARG A 274 -12.79 11.30 -13.85
CA ARG A 274 -12.44 10.68 -15.13
C ARG A 274 -10.99 10.97 -15.45
N TYR A 275 -10.27 9.91 -15.82
CA TYR A 275 -8.86 9.98 -16.15
C TYR A 275 -8.67 9.46 -17.57
N ASP A 276 -8.09 10.31 -18.42
CA ASP A 276 -7.67 9.95 -19.78
C ASP A 276 -6.15 9.74 -19.79
N GLU A 277 -5.63 8.79 -20.59
CA GLU A 277 -4.18 8.51 -20.68
C GLU A 277 -3.32 9.73 -21.09
N ASN A 278 -3.94 10.81 -21.57
CA ASN A 278 -3.28 12.03 -22.05
C ASN A 278 -3.44 13.26 -21.13
N ALA A 279 -4.08 13.14 -19.96
CA ALA A 279 -4.20 14.25 -19.02
C ALA A 279 -3.05 14.22 -18.01
N CYS A 280 -1.91 14.81 -18.38
CA CYS A 280 -0.98 15.33 -17.39
C CYS A 280 -1.71 16.46 -16.63
N PRO A 281 -1.79 16.46 -15.29
CA PRO A 281 -2.42 17.57 -14.59
C PRO A 281 -1.48 18.78 -14.65
N THR A 282 -1.77 19.74 -15.54
CA THR A 282 -1.32 21.12 -15.33
C THR A 282 -2.20 21.73 -14.26
N GLU A 283 -1.58 22.07 -13.14
CA GLU A 283 -2.20 22.83 -12.05
C GLU A 283 -2.90 24.10 -12.59
N PRO A 284 -4.07 24.48 -12.06
CA PRO A 284 -4.76 25.68 -12.49
C PRO A 284 -4.03 26.94 -12.00
N THR A 285 -3.44 27.66 -12.96
CA THR A 285 -2.89 29.00 -12.81
C THR A 285 -3.97 29.97 -12.27
N SER A 286 -3.76 30.49 -11.06
CA SER A 286 -4.43 31.71 -10.60
C SER A 286 -3.34 32.75 -10.28
N GLN A 287 -3.23 33.78 -11.12
CA GLN A 287 -2.34 34.92 -10.94
C GLN A 287 -3.06 36.07 -10.24
N ALA A 288 -2.47 36.58 -9.16
CA ALA A 288 -2.21 38.01 -8.87
C ALA A 288 -1.69 38.18 -7.43
N PRO A 289 -1.04 39.29 -7.05
CA PRO A 289 0.11 39.98 -7.65
C PRO A 289 1.32 40.07 -6.68
N VAL A 290 2.53 40.22 -7.23
CA VAL A 290 3.80 40.36 -6.48
C VAL A 290 4.00 41.79 -5.98
N PRO A 291 4.43 42.00 -4.72
CA PRO A 291 5.54 42.92 -4.40
C PRO A 291 6.43 42.39 -3.22
N PRO A 292 7.58 43.00 -2.86
CA PRO A 292 8.88 42.45 -3.19
C PRO A 292 9.72 42.01 -1.98
N ALA A 293 10.70 41.15 -2.30
CA ALA A 293 11.99 40.89 -1.66
C ALA A 293 12.19 41.32 -0.19
N ASN A 294 12.35 40.32 0.67
CA ASN A 294 13.50 40.23 1.58
C ASN A 294 13.75 38.76 1.96
N THR A 295 14.86 38.23 1.44
CA THR A 295 15.25 36.83 1.55
C THR A 295 15.98 36.57 2.87
N THR A 296 15.35 35.87 3.81
CA THR A 296 16.03 35.15 4.87
C THR A 296 15.16 33.96 5.25
N SER A 297 15.54 32.75 4.83
CA SER A 297 14.77 31.52 5.08
C SER A 297 15.70 30.32 5.26
N THR A 298 15.50 29.63 6.40
CA THR A 298 16.11 28.36 6.82
C THR A 298 14.97 27.33 6.92
N GLN A 299 14.79 26.52 5.87
CA GLN A 299 15.04 25.06 5.77
C GLN A 299 13.95 24.11 6.33
N CYS A 300 13.10 23.65 5.42
CA CYS A 300 12.45 22.34 5.42
C CYS A 300 13.19 21.45 4.41
N THR A 301 13.59 20.23 4.80
CA THR A 301 14.40 19.36 3.94
C THR A 301 13.51 18.45 3.07
N LEU A 302 13.24 18.91 1.85
CA LEU A 302 13.05 18.05 0.68
C LEU A 302 14.39 17.39 0.39
N MET A 303 14.50 16.06 0.39
CA MET A 303 15.73 15.40 -0.05
C MET A 303 15.66 15.16 -1.57
N ASP A 304 16.47 15.93 -2.28
CA ASP A 304 16.83 15.79 -3.68
C ASP A 304 17.29 14.36 -4.02
N ASP A 305 16.60 13.70 -4.95
CA ASP A 305 17.02 12.45 -5.60
C ASP A 305 18.34 12.58 -6.40
N ALA A 306 18.91 13.79 -6.46
CA ALA A 306 20.18 14.09 -7.11
C ALA A 306 21.43 13.74 -6.27
N HIS A 307 21.29 13.52 -4.94
CA HIS A 307 22.45 13.36 -4.03
C HIS A 307 22.45 12.10 -3.14
N SER A 308 21.45 11.23 -3.21
CA SER A 308 21.50 9.91 -2.54
C SER A 308 22.71 9.09 -3.02
N PRO A 309 23.44 8.36 -2.15
CA PRO A 309 24.61 7.59 -2.56
C PRO A 309 24.24 6.56 -3.65
N LEU A 310 25.13 6.35 -4.62
CA LEU A 310 24.92 5.37 -5.68
C LEU A 310 25.05 3.96 -5.11
N THR A 311 24.17 3.05 -5.53
CA THR A 311 24.30 1.63 -5.17
C THR A 311 25.58 1.04 -5.79
N GLU A 312 26.11 -0.03 -5.20
CA GLU A 312 27.27 -0.75 -5.74
C GLU A 312 27.06 -1.19 -7.20
N ARG A 313 25.82 -1.58 -7.54
CA ARG A 313 25.41 -1.95 -8.91
C ARG A 313 25.40 -0.74 -9.84
N GLN A 314 24.92 0.41 -9.39
CA GLN A 314 24.94 1.65 -10.17
C GLN A 314 26.37 2.15 -10.42
N LEU A 315 27.26 2.01 -9.44
CA LEU A 315 28.68 2.33 -9.59
C LEU A 315 29.35 1.45 -10.65
N TRP A 316 29.08 0.13 -10.63
CA TRP A 316 29.58 -0.78 -11.66
C TRP A 316 29.05 -0.44 -13.06
N ILE A 317 27.75 -0.12 -13.18
CA ILE A 317 27.16 0.32 -14.46
C ILE A 317 27.89 1.54 -15.02
N LEU A 318 28.17 2.54 -14.19
CA LEU A 318 28.89 3.73 -14.61
C LEU A 318 30.34 3.44 -15.00
N ASP A 319 31.02 2.53 -14.29
CA ASP A 319 32.37 2.10 -14.61
C ASP A 319 32.45 1.43 -16.00
N GLN A 320 31.53 0.50 -16.29
CA GLN A 320 31.47 -0.16 -17.61
C GLN A 320 31.20 0.83 -18.74
N LEU A 321 30.31 1.79 -18.53
CA LEU A 321 30.03 2.83 -19.52
C LEU A 321 31.21 3.81 -19.71
N ARG A 322 31.98 4.09 -18.65
CA ARG A 322 33.22 4.89 -18.73
C ARG A 322 34.30 4.20 -19.54
N ASN A 323 34.34 2.87 -19.49
CA ASN A 323 35.22 2.03 -20.30
C ASN A 323 34.75 1.87 -21.77
N GLY A 324 33.71 2.60 -22.18
CA GLY A 324 33.23 2.64 -23.57
C GLY A 324 32.36 1.45 -23.97
N MET A 325 31.92 0.62 -23.02
CA MET A 325 31.06 -0.53 -23.29
C MET A 325 29.62 -0.08 -23.61
N GLN A 326 29.00 -0.65 -24.66
CA GLN A 326 27.58 -0.48 -24.93
C GLN A 326 26.76 -1.39 -24.00
N LEU A 327 26.41 -0.88 -22.83
CA LEU A 327 25.74 -1.69 -21.80
C LEU A 327 24.27 -1.90 -22.14
N THR A 328 23.83 -3.16 -22.21
CA THR A 328 22.41 -3.51 -22.34
C THR A 328 21.83 -3.93 -20.99
N ARG A 329 20.50 -3.83 -20.83
CA ARG A 329 19.83 -4.30 -19.60
C ARG A 329 20.19 -5.76 -19.26
N LYS A 330 20.24 -6.64 -20.27
CA LYS A 330 20.54 -8.06 -20.08
C LYS A 330 21.94 -8.30 -19.49
N MET A 331 22.92 -7.47 -19.85
CA MET A 331 24.27 -7.56 -19.29
C MET A 331 24.30 -7.23 -17.79
N VAL A 332 23.40 -6.35 -17.31
CA VAL A 332 23.25 -6.06 -15.88
C VAL A 332 22.57 -7.22 -15.14
N GLU A 333 21.61 -7.87 -15.79
CA GLU A 333 20.94 -9.07 -15.25
C GLU A 333 21.93 -10.22 -15.10
N ASP A 334 22.70 -10.50 -16.16
CA ASP A 334 23.67 -11.58 -16.19
C ASP A 334 24.82 -11.36 -15.20
N GLN A 335 25.33 -10.12 -15.07
CA GLN A 335 26.44 -9.80 -14.16
C GLN A 335 26.07 -9.98 -12.67
N PHE A 336 24.87 -9.60 -12.27
CA PHE A 336 24.45 -9.59 -10.86
C PHE A 336 23.47 -10.70 -10.50
N ALA A 337 23.13 -11.58 -11.45
CA ALA A 337 22.09 -12.61 -11.32
C ALA A 337 20.76 -12.04 -10.79
N ILE A 338 20.33 -10.88 -11.33
CA ILE A 338 19.11 -10.16 -10.92
C ILE A 338 18.01 -10.23 -11.99
N GLY A 339 16.76 -10.14 -11.56
CA GLY A 339 15.60 -10.14 -12.47
C GLY A 339 15.32 -8.79 -13.15
N ASP A 340 14.52 -8.82 -14.22
CA ASP A 340 14.19 -7.67 -15.09
C ASP A 340 13.75 -6.39 -14.34
N LYS A 341 12.87 -6.53 -13.34
CA LYS A 341 12.38 -5.40 -12.56
C LYS A 341 13.49 -4.71 -11.77
N GLN A 342 14.45 -5.47 -11.24
CA GLN A 342 15.57 -4.93 -10.46
C GLN A 342 16.58 -4.24 -11.38
N ALA A 343 16.94 -4.86 -12.50
CA ALA A 343 17.85 -4.26 -13.48
C ALA A 343 17.28 -2.94 -14.05
N LYS A 344 15.97 -2.89 -14.34
CA LYS A 344 15.28 -1.66 -14.75
C LYS A 344 15.35 -0.58 -13.67
N ARG A 345 15.14 -0.93 -12.40
CA ARG A 345 15.19 0.04 -11.29
C ARG A 345 16.55 0.71 -11.16
N GLU A 346 17.65 -0.05 -11.24
CA GLU A 346 19.00 0.51 -11.16
C GLU A 346 19.30 1.46 -12.35
N LEU A 347 18.92 1.06 -13.57
CA LEU A 347 19.11 1.84 -14.80
C LEU A 347 18.22 3.09 -14.85
N THR A 348 16.96 2.99 -14.40
CA THR A 348 16.05 4.12 -14.26
C THR A 348 16.55 5.10 -13.19
N GLY A 349 17.11 4.61 -12.08
CA GLY A 349 17.75 5.48 -11.07
C GLY A 349 18.88 6.33 -11.66
N LEU A 350 19.76 5.74 -12.48
CA LEU A 350 20.83 6.48 -13.16
C LEU A 350 20.31 7.43 -14.26
N THR A 351 19.22 7.06 -14.92
CA THR A 351 18.57 7.87 -15.96
C THR A 351 17.90 9.10 -15.35
N ASN A 352 17.21 8.93 -14.21
CA ASN A 352 16.55 10.02 -13.47
C ASN A 352 17.58 11.02 -12.92
N ARG A 353 18.75 10.52 -12.50
CA ARG A 353 19.90 11.36 -12.09
C ARG A 353 20.63 12.01 -13.27
N GLY A 354 20.19 11.76 -14.51
CA GLY A 354 20.77 12.32 -15.72
C GLY A 354 22.20 11.84 -16.00
N MET A 355 22.63 10.71 -15.43
CA MET A 355 23.99 10.18 -15.60
C MET A 355 24.13 9.32 -16.86
N VAL A 356 23.04 8.67 -17.28
CA VAL A 356 22.99 7.80 -18.47
C VAL A 356 21.77 8.12 -19.33
N SER A 357 21.82 7.76 -20.61
CA SER A 357 20.69 7.83 -21.53
C SER A 357 20.52 6.52 -22.30
N PHE A 358 19.28 6.17 -22.63
CA PHE A 358 18.97 4.94 -23.36
C PHE A 358 18.79 5.20 -24.85
N ILE A 359 19.53 4.47 -25.68
CA ILE A 359 19.46 4.51 -27.14
C ILE A 359 18.66 3.31 -27.64
N ARG A 360 17.54 3.56 -28.32
CA ARG A 360 16.58 2.53 -28.77
C ARG A 360 17.04 1.71 -29.99
N LYS A 361 18.07 2.14 -30.72
CA LYS A 361 18.55 1.50 -31.96
C LYS A 361 20.10 1.42 -31.98
N PRO A 362 20.71 0.30 -32.44
CA PRO A 362 20.07 -0.95 -32.90
C PRO A 362 19.38 -1.74 -31.77
N ARG A 363 18.65 -2.81 -32.11
CA ARG A 363 18.05 -3.72 -31.12
C ARG A 363 19.05 -4.86 -30.81
N PRO A 364 19.24 -5.24 -29.53
CA PRO A 364 18.67 -4.63 -28.33
C PRO A 364 19.26 -3.24 -28.05
N GLY A 365 18.44 -2.30 -27.55
CA GLY A 365 18.90 -0.97 -27.20
C GLY A 365 19.91 -0.98 -26.05
N TYR A 366 20.73 0.05 -25.96
CA TYR A 366 21.86 0.14 -25.03
C TYR A 366 21.89 1.50 -24.32
N TYR A 367 22.63 1.57 -23.20
CA TYR A 367 22.81 2.78 -22.41
C TYR A 367 24.16 3.41 -22.72
N VAL A 368 24.22 4.74 -22.65
CA VAL A 368 25.45 5.54 -22.79
C VAL A 368 25.53 6.58 -21.69
N LEU A 369 26.73 7.06 -21.36
CA LEU A 369 26.89 8.18 -20.42
C LEU A 369 26.35 9.48 -21.02
N LYS A 370 25.67 10.27 -20.19
CA LYS A 370 25.28 11.63 -20.56
C LYS A 370 26.46 12.55 -20.29
N THR A 371 27.18 12.95 -21.33
CA THR A 371 28.31 13.88 -21.22
C THR A 371 27.79 15.22 -20.70
N ARG A 372 28.23 15.66 -19.51
CA ARG A 372 28.05 17.07 -19.10
C ARG A 372 28.88 17.91 -20.07
N ILE A 373 28.25 18.82 -20.81
CA ILE A 373 28.96 19.88 -21.50
C ILE A 373 29.64 20.70 -20.41
N SER A 374 30.95 20.54 -20.28
CA SER A 374 31.79 21.43 -19.48
C SER A 374 31.69 22.82 -20.10
N GLN A 375 30.94 23.73 -19.49
CA GLN A 375 31.26 25.15 -19.62
C GLN A 375 32.62 25.34 -18.93
N ARG A 376 33.68 25.30 -19.75
CA ARG A 376 34.99 25.82 -19.39
C ARG A 376 34.98 27.31 -19.72
N ALA A 377 35.36 28.09 -18.70
CA ALA A 377 36.07 29.37 -18.68
C ALA A 377 35.71 30.41 -19.76
#